data_AF-A0A426GH26-F1
#
_entry.id   AF-A0A426GH26-F1
#
_cell.length_a   1.000
_cell.length_b   1.000
_cell.length_c   1.000
_cell.angle_alpha   90.00
_cell.angle_beta   90.00
_cell.angle_gamma   90.00
#
_symmetry.space_group_name_H-M   'P 1'
#
loop_
_entity.id
_entity.type
_entity.pdbx_description
1 polymer ?
#
loop_
_entity_poly.entity_id
_entity_poly.type
_entity_poly.pdbx_seq_one_letter_code
_entity_poly.pdbx_strand_id
1 'polypeptide(L)'
;MMTAGVQCLGLAFVGAATFAVRSFERFDEANDPHGEHDFGALVVQGRKLFWKIDYYDLDMTHGSPDPSDPAVTRRVLTIMLASEY
;
A
#
# COMPACT_ATOMS: atom_id res chain seq x y z
N MET A 1 4.51 -4.61 -4.27
CA MET A 1 5.40 -5.39 -3.39
C MET A 1 4.59 -5.92 -2.21
N MET A 2 4.98 -7.07 -1.66
CA MET A 2 4.49 -7.56 -0.37
C MET A 2 5.69 -7.88 0.51
N THR A 3 5.59 -7.59 1.80
CA THR A 3 6.64 -7.95 2.75
C THR A 3 6.72 -9.45 2.98
N ALA A 4 7.85 -9.90 3.52
CA ALA A 4 8.04 -11.28 3.92
C ALA A 4 6.98 -11.72 4.95
N GLY A 5 6.58 -10.85 5.88
CA GLY A 5 5.53 -11.14 6.86
C GLY A 5 4.21 -11.53 6.22
N VAL A 6 3.78 -10.82 5.17
CA VAL A 6 2.56 -11.16 4.41
C VAL A 6 2.76 -12.44 3.58
N GLN A 7 3.90 -12.58 2.91
CA GLN A 7 4.18 -13.75 2.05
C GLN A 7 4.24 -15.06 2.86
N CYS A 8 4.80 -15.04 4.07
CA CYS A 8 4.91 -16.19 4.96
C CYS A 8 3.55 -16.74 5.44
N LEU A 9 2.46 -15.98 5.29
CA LEU A 9 1.10 -16.45 5.62
C LEU A 9 0.46 -17.30 4.50
N GLY A 10 1.17 -17.48 3.37
CA GLY A 10 0.79 -18.37 2.29
C GLY A 10 -0.05 -17.73 1.19
N LEU A 11 -0.15 -18.42 0.04
CA LEU A 11 -0.76 -17.89 -1.18
C LEU A 11 -2.23 -17.51 -1.02
N ALA A 12 -2.99 -18.26 -0.22
CA ALA A 12 -4.39 -17.95 0.05
C ALA A 12 -4.54 -16.61 0.81
N PHE A 13 -3.70 -16.36 1.80
CA PHE A 13 -3.68 -15.10 2.54
C PHE A 13 -3.24 -13.94 1.63
N VAL A 14 -2.18 -14.14 0.83
CA VAL A 14 -1.71 -13.17 -0.17
C VAL A 14 -2.82 -12.78 -1.15
N GLY A 15 -3.58 -13.76 -1.65
CA GLY A 15 -4.73 -13.51 -2.52
C GLY A 15 -5.82 -12.69 -1.82
N ALA A 16 -6.16 -13.05 -0.58
CA ALA A 16 -7.14 -12.32 0.23
C ALA A 16 -6.69 -10.88 0.53
N ALA A 17 -5.41 -10.68 0.88
CA ALA A 17 -4.83 -9.36 1.10
C ALA A 17 -4.86 -8.50 -0.16
N THR A 18 -4.48 -9.07 -1.31
CA THR A 18 -4.55 -8.37 -2.61
C THR A 18 -5.98 -7.96 -2.95
N PHE A 19 -6.94 -8.86 -2.76
CA PHE A 19 -8.34 -8.58 -3.03
C PHE A 19 -8.89 -7.49 -2.10
N ALA A 20 -8.54 -7.54 -0.81
CA ALA A 20 -8.98 -6.56 0.17
C ALA A 20 -8.40 -5.16 -0.11
N VAL A 21 -7.12 -5.06 -0.48
CA VAL A 21 -6.51 -3.77 -0.87
C VAL A 21 -7.13 -3.23 -2.16
N ARG A 22 -7.41 -4.09 -3.15
CA ARG A 22 -8.09 -3.68 -4.39
C ARG A 22 -9.52 -3.17 -4.17
N SER A 23 -10.18 -3.64 -3.12
CA SER A 23 -11.56 -3.27 -2.78
C SER A 23 -11.61 -2.21 -1.67
N PHE A 24 -10.47 -1.63 -1.31
CA PHE A 24 -10.40 -0.64 -0.25
C PHE A 24 -10.90 0.71 -0.75
N GLU A 25 -11.99 1.20 -0.16
CA GLU A 25 -12.61 2.49 -0.51
C GLU A 25 -12.82 3.38 0.72
N ARG A 26 -12.35 2.94 1.89
CA ARG A 26 -12.55 3.67 3.13
C ARG A 26 -11.46 4.72 3.30
N PHE A 27 -11.62 5.84 2.62
CA PHE A 27 -10.83 7.05 2.83
C PHE A 27 -11.66 8.03 3.67
N ASP A 28 -11.23 8.25 4.90
CA ASP A 28 -11.84 9.15 5.86
C ASP A 28 -10.79 10.11 6.45
N GLU A 29 -11.23 11.20 7.09
CA GLU A 29 -10.32 12.23 7.62
C GLU A 29 -9.30 11.67 8.63
N ALA A 30 -9.56 10.50 9.23
CA ALA A 30 -8.65 9.86 10.16
C ALA A 30 -7.52 9.07 9.47
N ASN A 31 -7.71 8.63 8.23
CA ASN A 31 -6.71 7.84 7.50
C ASN A 31 -6.19 8.50 6.22
N ASP A 32 -6.86 9.52 5.71
CA ASP A 32 -6.47 10.28 4.53
C ASP A 32 -6.81 11.79 4.68
N PRO A 33 -6.14 12.51 5.61
CA PRO A 33 -6.40 13.92 5.86
C PRO A 33 -6.04 14.84 4.70
N HIS A 34 -5.25 14.34 3.74
CA HIS A 34 -4.73 15.10 2.61
C HIS A 34 -5.36 14.69 1.26
N GLY A 35 -6.21 13.66 1.23
CA GLY A 35 -6.90 13.22 0.01
C GLY A 35 -5.98 12.53 -0.99
N GLU A 36 -4.83 12.04 -0.54
CA GLU A 36 -3.79 11.47 -1.41
C GLU A 36 -4.10 10.02 -1.78
N HIS A 37 -4.99 9.36 -1.02
CA HIS A 37 -5.39 7.97 -1.21
C HIS A 37 -4.21 6.99 -1.34
N ASP A 38 -3.09 7.27 -0.67
CA ASP A 38 -1.84 6.55 -0.83
C ASP A 38 -1.49 5.65 0.36
N PHE A 39 -2.30 5.67 1.43
CA PHE A 39 -2.11 4.85 2.61
C PHE A 39 -3.45 4.32 3.13
N GLY A 40 -3.43 3.11 3.69
CA GLY A 40 -4.62 2.58 4.36
C GLY A 40 -4.35 1.40 5.28
N ALA A 41 -5.33 1.12 6.12
CA ALA A 41 -5.30 0.05 7.11
C ALA A 41 -6.56 -0.80 7.02
N LEU A 42 -6.40 -2.12 7.04
CA LEU A 42 -7.51 -3.07 6.96
C LEU A 42 -7.20 -4.37 7.71
N VAL A 43 -8.23 -5.19 7.94
CA VAL A 43 -8.09 -6.49 8.61
C VAL A 43 -8.45 -7.62 7.65
N VAL A 44 -7.54 -8.56 7.45
CA VAL A 44 -7.77 -9.78 6.67
C VAL A 44 -7.53 -10.99 7.57
N GLN A 45 -8.53 -11.87 7.68
CA GLN A 45 -8.43 -13.11 8.47
C GLN A 45 -7.88 -12.86 9.90
N GLY A 46 -8.34 -11.80 10.55
CA GLY A 46 -7.93 -11.43 11.91
C GLY A 46 -6.53 -10.81 12.03
N ARG A 47 -5.85 -10.53 10.92
CA ARG A 47 -4.56 -9.83 10.89
C ARG A 47 -4.73 -8.40 10.39
N LYS A 48 -4.19 -7.43 11.12
CA LYS A 48 -4.15 -6.03 10.69
C LYS A 48 -3.03 -5.84 9.68
N LEU A 49 -3.38 -5.31 8.51
CA LEU A 49 -2.47 -4.98 7.43
C LEU A 49 -2.45 -3.47 7.22
N PHE A 50 -1.29 -2.97 6.80
CA PHE A 50 -1.17 -1.67 6.17
C PHE A 50 -0.83 -1.85 4.70
N TRP A 51 -1.29 -0.91 3.89
CA TRP A 51 -0.84 -0.76 2.53
C TRP A 51 -0.48 0.69 2.27
N LYS A 52 0.49 0.92 1.38
CA LYS A 52 0.88 2.26 0.97
C LYS A 52 1.33 2.32 -0.48
N ILE A 53 1.30 3.49 -1.10
CA ILE A 53 1.83 3.78 -2.43
C ILE A 53 2.98 4.77 -2.26
N ASP A 54 4.20 4.30 -2.50
CA ASP A 54 5.38 5.17 -2.51
C ASP A 54 5.58 5.75 -3.91
N TYR A 55 5.98 7.03 -3.98
CA TYR A 55 6.21 7.77 -5.22
C TYR A 55 7.71 7.99 -5.45
N TYR A 56 8.27 7.28 -6.43
CA TYR A 56 9.67 7.41 -6.82
C TYR A 56 9.82 8.14 -8.16
N ASP A 57 11.01 8.70 -8.39
CA ASP A 57 11.45 9.09 -9.73
C ASP A 57 11.50 7.88 -10.69
N LEU A 58 11.72 8.16 -11.98
CA LEU A 58 11.70 7.12 -13.01
C LEU A 58 12.85 6.12 -12.90
N ASP A 59 13.93 6.40 -12.18
CA ASP A 59 15.02 5.46 -11.94
C ASP A 59 14.91 4.72 -10.59
N MET A 60 13.96 5.13 -9.75
CA MET A 60 13.68 4.59 -8.41
C MET A 60 14.78 4.83 -7.39
N THR A 61 15.52 5.94 -7.51
CA THR A 61 16.61 6.31 -6.59
C THR A 61 16.13 7.31 -5.55
N HIS A 62 15.23 8.23 -5.92
CA HIS A 62 14.71 9.27 -5.04
C HIS A 62 13.19 9.36 -5.11
N GLY A 63 12.61 10.26 -4.29
CA GLY A 63 11.21 10.62 -4.42
C GLY A 63 10.92 11.31 -5.75
N SER A 64 9.73 11.11 -6.30
CA SER A 64 9.31 11.80 -7.53
C SER A 64 9.35 13.33 -7.34
N PRO A 65 9.82 14.10 -8.35
CA PRO A 65 9.75 15.56 -8.32
C PRO A 65 8.31 16.09 -8.39
N ASP A 66 7.38 15.30 -8.95
CA ASP A 66 5.95 15.60 -8.99
C ASP A 66 5.15 14.29 -8.91
N PRO A 67 4.73 13.86 -7.70
CA PRO A 67 3.94 12.64 -7.49
C PRO A 67 2.62 12.57 -8.27
N SER A 68 2.08 13.73 -8.68
CA SER A 68 0.83 13.83 -9.42
C SER A 68 1.01 13.51 -10.91
N ASP A 69 2.21 13.76 -11.46
CA ASP A 69 2.54 13.52 -12.87
C ASP A 69 3.07 12.08 -13.09
N PRO A 70 2.28 11.20 -13.75
CA PRO A 70 2.71 9.84 -14.04
C PRO A 70 3.85 9.76 -15.06
N ALA A 71 4.13 10.83 -15.82
CA ALA A 71 5.23 10.85 -16.78
C ALA A 71 6.60 10.90 -16.09
N VAL A 72 6.67 11.38 -14.84
CA VAL A 72 7.91 11.48 -14.05
C VAL A 72 7.89 10.63 -12.78
N THR A 73 6.81 9.87 -12.54
CA THR A 73 6.58 9.13 -11.29
C THR A 73 6.42 7.63 -11.49
N ARG A 74 7.13 6.84 -10.68
CA ARG A 74 6.86 5.41 -10.47
C ARG A 74 6.16 5.20 -9.13
N ARG A 75 4.96 4.60 -9.19
CA ARG A 75 4.15 4.28 -8.01
C ARG A 75 4.38 2.83 -7.57
N VAL A 76 4.74 2.63 -6.32
CA VAL A 76 4.97 1.29 -5.74
C VAL A 76 3.97 1.04 -4.62
N LEU A 77 2.99 0.18 -4.90
CA LEU A 77 2.10 -0.34 -3.86
C LEU A 77 2.85 -1.37 -3.00
N THR A 78 2.88 -1.16 -1.69
CA THR A 78 3.41 -2.11 -0.71
C THR A 78 2.30 -2.57 0.22
N ILE A 79 2.17 -3.89 0.45
CA ILE A 79 1.25 -4.48 1.43
C ILE A 79 2.08 -5.17 2.51
N MET A 80 1.80 -4.85 3.77
CA MET A 80 2.58 -5.31 4.93
C MET A 80 1.69 -5.58 6.14
N LEU A 81 2.19 -6.38 7.09
CA LEU A 81 1.57 -6.49 8.41
C LEU A 81 1.71 -5.15 9.14
N ALA A 82 0.71 -4.77 9.93
CA ALA A 82 0.77 -3.54 10.71
C ALA A 82 1.90 -3.55 11.76
N SER A 83 2.47 -4.71 12.08
CA SER A 83 3.63 -4.86 12.97
C SER A 83 4.99 -4.63 12.27
N GLU A 84 4.99 -4.49 10.94
CA GLU A 84 6.20 -4.24 10.13
C GLU A 84 6.37 -2.74 9.82
N TYR A 85 5.46 -1.90 10.29
CA TYR A 85 5.44 -0.44 10.14
C TYR A 85 5.72 0.22 11.49
#